data_AF-A0A8H6F7K5-F1
#
_entry.id   AF-A0A8H6F7K5-F1
#
_cell.length_a   1.000
_cell.length_b   1.000
_cell.length_c   1.000
_cell.angle_alpha   90.00
_cell.angle_beta   90.00
_cell.angle_gamma   90.00
#
_symmetry.space_group_name_H-M   'P 1'
#
loop_
_entity.id
_entity.type
_entity.pdbx_description
1 polymer ?
#
loop_
_entity_poly.entity_id
_entity_poly.type
_entity_poly.pdbx_seq_one_letter_code
_entity_poly.pdbx_strand_id
1 'polypeptide(L)'
;MAQGAKDPSSAASTDSESPQTSPGAVFGNIFVFIKARYETSANTLKDAVTLLACRPDIQKALRADLGKTKSSVTILDGYVEATVDETLRLYTLLPIFPKTTREIPHSFSISSSGYTIPADTLILMNTSATHRNPKYWPAAVPTAGDGPPYRVPSFDRSH
;
A
#
# COMPACT_ATOMS: atom_id res chain seq x y z
N MET A 1 4.52 -63.43 -41.25
CA MET A 1 4.22 -64.23 -40.05
C MET A 1 5.57 -64.64 -39.46
N ALA A 2 5.97 -64.39 -38.23
CA ALA A 2 5.29 -63.96 -37.01
C ALA A 2 6.23 -63.08 -36.13
N GLN A 3 5.61 -62.43 -35.14
CA GLN A 3 6.10 -61.37 -34.24
C GLN A 3 7.42 -61.61 -33.48
N GLY A 4 8.11 -60.50 -33.23
CA GLY A 4 8.82 -60.21 -31.99
C GLY A 4 8.53 -58.76 -31.58
N ALA A 5 7.64 -58.56 -30.60
CA ALA A 5 7.23 -57.26 -30.10
C ALA A 5 8.36 -56.60 -29.29
N LYS A 6 8.67 -55.34 -29.60
CA LYS A 6 9.46 -54.45 -28.74
C LYS A 6 8.59 -53.24 -28.45
N ASP A 7 8.16 -53.15 -27.20
CA ASP A 7 7.32 -52.06 -26.71
C ASP A 7 7.99 -50.69 -26.95
N PRO A 8 7.23 -49.67 -27.39
CA PRO A 8 7.71 -48.30 -27.47
C PRO A 8 7.67 -47.69 -26.06
N SER A 9 8.73 -47.91 -25.29
CA SER A 9 8.93 -47.19 -24.03
C SER A 9 9.21 -45.71 -24.32
N SER A 10 8.36 -44.86 -23.76
CA SER A 10 8.61 -43.47 -23.42
C SER A 10 8.73 -42.49 -24.60
N ALA A 11 7.58 -42.13 -25.18
CA ALA A 11 7.44 -40.83 -25.82
C ALA A 11 7.45 -39.76 -24.72
N ALA A 12 8.45 -38.88 -24.81
CA ALA A 12 8.77 -37.81 -23.89
C ALA A 12 7.55 -37.00 -23.43
N SER A 13 7.30 -37.00 -22.12
CA SER A 13 6.63 -35.89 -21.46
C SER A 13 7.59 -34.71 -21.50
N THR A 14 7.36 -33.78 -22.44
CA THR A 14 7.87 -32.41 -22.33
C THR A 14 7.17 -31.76 -21.14
N ASP A 15 7.68 -32.00 -19.94
CA ASP A 15 7.41 -31.15 -18.80
C ASP A 15 7.97 -29.77 -19.16
N SER A 16 7.07 -28.82 -19.37
CA SER A 16 7.41 -27.41 -19.52
C SER A 16 8.00 -26.94 -18.19
N GLU A 17 9.31 -27.08 -18.05
CA GLU A 17 10.06 -26.63 -16.88
C GLU A 17 9.90 -25.11 -16.78
N SER A 18 9.16 -24.68 -15.76
CA SER A 18 9.01 -23.26 -15.42
C SER A 18 10.40 -22.63 -15.26
N PRO A 19 10.67 -21.43 -15.80
CA PRO A 19 11.98 -20.81 -15.65
C PRO A 19 12.31 -20.63 -14.17
N GLN A 20 13.23 -21.43 -13.65
CA GLN A 20 13.63 -21.36 -12.25
C GLN A 20 14.40 -20.05 -12.01
N THR A 21 14.02 -19.33 -10.95
CA THR A 21 14.73 -18.11 -10.55
C THR A 21 16.17 -18.44 -10.16
N SER A 22 17.14 -17.75 -10.77
CA SER A 22 18.55 -18.01 -10.47
C SER A 22 18.89 -17.71 -9.00
N PRO A 23 19.90 -18.37 -8.40
CA PRO A 23 20.31 -18.08 -7.02
C PRO A 23 20.61 -16.59 -6.77
N GLY A 24 21.25 -15.92 -7.73
CA GLY A 24 21.50 -14.48 -7.67
C GLY A 24 20.22 -13.63 -7.66
N ALA A 25 19.20 -14.02 -8.44
CA ALA A 25 17.89 -13.37 -8.40
C ALA A 25 17.18 -13.60 -7.06
N VAL A 26 17.32 -14.78 -6.45
CA VAL A 26 16.77 -15.08 -5.11
C VAL A 26 17.41 -14.17 -4.06
N PHE A 27 18.75 -14.08 -4.02
CA PHE A 27 19.44 -13.19 -3.08
C PHE A 27 19.10 -11.71 -3.31
N GLY A 28 19.01 -11.29 -4.58
CA GLY A 28 18.58 -9.94 -4.95
C GLY A 28 17.18 -9.61 -4.43
N ASN A 29 16.21 -10.52 -4.63
CA ASN A 29 14.85 -10.34 -4.13
C ASN A 29 14.79 -10.26 -2.60
N ILE A 30 15.52 -11.13 -1.89
CA ILE A 30 15.60 -11.09 -0.41
C ILE A 30 16.14 -9.73 0.06
N PHE A 31 17.21 -9.25 -0.55
CA PHE A 31 17.78 -7.95 -0.22
C PHE A 31 16.78 -6.80 -0.42
N VAL A 32 16.08 -6.78 -1.56
CA VAL A 32 15.06 -5.77 -1.87
C VAL A 32 13.91 -5.83 -0.87
N PHE A 33 13.41 -7.01 -0.52
CA PHE A 33 12.32 -7.16 0.44
C PHE A 33 12.70 -6.67 1.84
N ILE A 34 13.91 -6.98 2.32
CA ILE A 34 14.39 -6.53 3.62
C ILE A 34 14.52 -5.01 3.63
N LYS A 35 15.17 -4.43 2.61
CA LYS A 35 15.36 -2.98 2.51
C LYS A 35 14.04 -2.24 2.45
N ALA A 36 13.15 -2.65 1.53
CA ALA A 36 11.85 -2.01 1.35
C ALA A 36 11.01 -2.07 2.64
N ARG A 37 10.99 -3.21 3.35
CA ARG A 37 10.21 -3.36 4.59
C ARG A 37 10.78 -2.56 5.74
N TYR A 38 12.11 -2.58 5.92
CA TYR A 38 12.74 -1.98 7.09
C TYR A 38 12.52 -0.47 7.13
N GLU A 39 12.86 0.23 6.04
CA GLU A 39 12.77 1.69 5.98
C GLU A 39 11.31 2.16 6.07
N THR A 40 10.38 1.48 5.39
CA THR A 40 8.95 1.86 5.39
C THR A 40 8.28 1.64 6.75
N SER A 41 8.47 0.48 7.36
CA SER A 41 7.82 0.16 8.64
C SER A 41 8.42 0.97 9.79
N ALA A 42 9.75 1.15 9.83
CA ALA A 42 10.40 1.94 10.88
C ALA A 42 9.96 3.41 10.85
N ASN A 43 9.89 4.02 9.66
CA ASN A 43 9.44 5.40 9.52
C ASN A 43 7.96 5.55 9.90
N THR A 44 7.11 4.63 9.47
CA THR A 44 5.67 4.63 9.83
C THR A 44 5.49 4.57 11.35
N LEU A 45 6.19 3.66 12.03
CA LEU A 45 6.09 3.53 13.48
C LEU A 45 6.60 4.79 14.19
N LYS A 46 7.74 5.33 13.76
CA LYS A 46 8.32 6.55 14.31
C LYS A 46 7.37 7.74 14.16
N ASP A 47 6.76 7.92 12.99
CA ASP A 47 5.82 9.01 12.76
C ASP A 47 4.50 8.81 13.53
N ALA A 48 4.00 7.58 13.64
CA ALA A 48 2.82 7.24 14.43
C ALA A 48 3.03 7.57 15.93
N VAL A 49 4.16 7.14 16.49
CA VAL A 49 4.52 7.44 17.89
C VAL A 49 4.68 8.94 18.10
N THR A 50 5.29 9.65 17.14
CA THR A 50 5.45 11.10 17.20
C THR A 50 4.09 11.81 17.20
N LEU A 51 3.18 11.42 16.29
CA LEU A 51 1.83 11.97 16.22
C LEU A 51 1.04 11.73 17.51
N LEU A 52 1.12 10.51 18.07
CA LEU A 52 0.47 10.17 19.33
C LEU A 52 1.05 10.98 20.51
N ALA A 53 2.36 11.18 20.54
CA ALA A 53 3.02 12.01 21.56
C ALA A 53 2.57 13.48 21.47
N CYS A 54 2.35 13.99 20.27
CA CYS A 54 1.81 15.34 20.04
C CYS A 54 0.30 15.45 20.28
N ARG A 55 -0.43 14.34 20.39
CA ARG A 55 -1.90 14.28 20.54
C ARG A 55 -2.35 13.38 21.69
N PRO A 56 -2.20 13.83 22.95
CA PRO A 56 -2.55 13.03 24.13
C PRO A 56 -4.03 12.63 24.18
N ASP A 57 -4.92 13.44 23.58
CA ASP A 57 -6.35 13.17 23.44
C ASP A 57 -6.60 11.92 22.59
N ILE A 58 -5.95 11.83 21.42
CA ILE A 58 -6.03 10.67 20.52
C ILE A 58 -5.34 9.46 21.14
N GLN A 59 -4.19 9.65 21.79
CA GLN A 59 -3.50 8.58 22.51
C GLN A 59 -4.35 7.99 23.65
N LYS A 60 -5.17 8.79 24.32
CA LYS A 60 -6.12 8.30 25.33
C LYS A 60 -7.30 7.54 24.69
N ALA A 61 -7.83 8.04 23.58
CA ALA A 61 -8.89 7.37 22.83
C ALA A 61 -8.44 6.00 22.32
N LEU A 62 -7.25 5.92 21.70
CA LEU A 62 -6.63 4.69 21.23
C LEU A 62 -6.45 3.67 22.37
N ARG A 63 -5.95 4.09 23.54
CA ARG A 63 -5.81 3.21 24.71
C ARG A 63 -7.15 2.70 25.23
N ALA A 64 -8.18 3.55 25.24
CA ALA A 64 -9.51 3.16 25.66
C ALA A 64 -10.15 2.17 24.68
N ASP A 65 -9.87 2.31 23.38
CA ASP A 65 -10.33 1.39 22.34
C ASP A 65 -9.64 0.01 22.47
N LEU A 66 -8.32 0.01 22.63
CA LEU A 66 -7.53 -1.20 22.88
C LEU A 66 -8.01 -1.99 24.12
N GLY A 67 -8.44 -1.28 25.18
CA GLY A 67 -8.97 -1.92 26.39
C GLY A 67 -10.32 -2.62 26.22
N LYS A 68 -11.05 -2.34 25.12
CA LYS A 68 -12.35 -2.98 24.81
C LYS A 68 -12.19 -4.22 23.94
N THR A 69 -11.11 -4.32 23.18
CA THR A 69 -10.83 -5.44 22.29
C THR A 69 -10.40 -6.67 23.10
N LYS A 70 -11.30 -7.66 23.23
CA LYS A 70 -11.06 -8.89 24.01
C LYS A 70 -10.27 -9.99 23.29
N SER A 71 -9.96 -9.81 22.00
CA SER A 71 -9.30 -10.84 21.19
C SER A 71 -8.00 -10.33 20.57
N SER A 72 -6.91 -11.04 20.86
CA SER A 72 -5.55 -10.78 20.32
C SER A 72 -5.43 -11.04 18.80
N VAL A 73 -6.50 -11.47 18.14
CA VAL A 73 -6.42 -12.06 16.79
C VAL A 73 -6.58 -11.02 15.66
N THR A 74 -7.15 -9.84 15.94
CA THR A 74 -7.28 -8.76 14.95
C THR A 74 -6.47 -7.56 15.39
N ILE A 75 -5.21 -7.47 14.95
CA ILE A 75 -4.24 -6.45 15.39
C ILE A 75 -4.54 -5.07 14.77
N LEU A 76 -5.25 -5.01 13.65
CA LEU A 76 -5.61 -3.79 12.93
C LEU A 76 -7.13 -3.69 12.83
N ASP A 77 -7.75 -3.11 13.85
CA ASP A 77 -9.16 -2.72 13.82
C ASP A 77 -9.36 -1.44 14.64
N GLY A 78 -10.48 -0.77 14.46
CA GLY A 78 -10.86 0.41 15.22
C GLY A 78 -9.84 1.55 15.17
N TYR A 79 -9.52 2.12 16.33
CA TYR A 79 -8.62 3.27 16.43
C TYR A 79 -7.17 2.94 16.04
N VAL A 80 -6.75 1.66 16.11
CA VAL A 80 -5.39 1.26 15.73
C VAL A 80 -5.20 1.42 14.22
N GLU A 81 -6.13 0.85 13.43
CA GLU A 81 -6.13 0.97 11.97
C GLU A 81 -6.21 2.44 11.55
N ALA A 82 -7.17 3.19 12.12
CA ALA A 82 -7.32 4.62 11.83
C ALA A 82 -6.06 5.44 12.16
N THR A 83 -5.33 5.09 13.23
CA THR A 83 -4.07 5.77 13.59
C THR A 83 -2.98 5.49 12.57
N VAL A 84 -2.84 4.24 12.11
CA VAL A 84 -1.85 3.86 11.10
C VAL A 84 -2.16 4.51 9.76
N ASP A 85 -3.42 4.47 9.34
CA ASP A 85 -3.87 5.08 8.08
C ASP A 85 -3.66 6.60 8.08
N GLU A 86 -4.04 7.27 9.17
CA GLU A 86 -3.84 8.72 9.29
C GLU A 86 -2.36 9.09 9.35
N THR A 87 -1.53 8.23 9.96
CA THR A 87 -0.07 8.39 9.94
C THR A 87 0.47 8.32 8.52
N LEU A 88 0.07 7.31 7.72
CA LEU A 88 0.53 7.17 6.33
C LEU A 88 -0.02 8.27 5.42
N ARG A 89 -1.21 8.78 5.70
CA ARG A 89 -1.81 9.92 5.00
C ARG A 89 -1.01 11.20 5.25
N LEU A 90 -0.69 11.50 6.51
CA LEU A 90 0.08 12.68 6.89
C LEU A 90 1.57 12.52 6.53
N TYR A 91 2.18 11.40 6.85
CA TYR A 91 3.59 11.10 6.57
C TYR A 91 3.69 10.01 5.50
N THR A 92 3.38 10.43 4.27
CA THR A 92 3.39 9.53 3.12
C THR A 92 4.81 9.06 2.80
N LEU A 93 5.02 7.74 2.87
CA LEU A 93 6.32 7.10 2.68
C LEU A 93 6.91 7.32 1.28
N LEU A 94 6.06 7.40 0.26
CA LEU A 94 6.46 7.62 -1.14
C LEU A 94 5.71 8.83 -1.71
N PRO A 95 6.13 10.08 -1.40
CA PRO A 95 5.43 11.29 -1.81
C PRO A 95 5.23 11.44 -3.33
N ILE A 96 6.19 10.93 -4.09
CA ILE A 96 6.17 10.84 -5.55
C ILE A 96 6.39 9.38 -5.95
N PHE A 97 5.49 8.85 -6.77
CA PHE A 97 5.59 7.50 -7.31
C PHE A 97 5.84 7.55 -8.83
N PRO A 98 7.07 7.27 -9.30
CA PRO A 98 7.40 7.33 -10.71
C PRO A 98 6.84 6.12 -11.46
N LYS A 99 6.31 6.36 -12.66
CA LYS A 99 5.88 5.37 -13.64
C LYS A 99 6.39 5.80 -15.02
N THR A 100 6.56 4.85 -15.92
CA THR A 100 6.99 5.16 -17.28
C THR A 100 6.11 4.38 -18.25
N THR A 101 5.57 5.06 -19.26
CA THR A 101 5.02 4.37 -20.42
C THR A 101 6.18 3.72 -21.18
N ARG A 102 6.04 2.45 -21.55
CA ARG A 102 7.06 1.76 -22.36
C ARG A 102 6.83 2.11 -23.85
N GLU A 103 7.15 1.17 -24.74
CA GLU A 103 7.10 1.32 -26.20
C GLU A 103 5.71 1.67 -26.77
N ILE A 104 4.63 1.52 -25.99
CA ILE A 104 3.26 1.73 -26.45
C ILE A 104 2.66 2.97 -25.76
N PRO A 105 2.13 3.95 -26.53
CA PRO A 105 1.37 5.07 -25.97
C PRO A 105 0.14 4.59 -25.19
N HIS A 106 -0.20 5.30 -24.11
CA HIS A 106 -1.32 4.94 -23.26
C HIS A 106 -2.44 5.99 -23.34
N SER A 107 -3.60 5.60 -23.86
CA SER A 107 -4.77 6.47 -23.98
C SER A 107 -5.80 6.18 -22.89
N PHE A 108 -6.35 7.23 -22.30
CA PHE A 108 -7.41 7.16 -21.29
C PHE A 108 -8.35 8.36 -21.42
N SER A 109 -9.52 8.29 -20.80
CA SER A 109 -10.49 9.40 -20.78
C SER A 109 -10.77 9.86 -19.36
N ILE A 110 -10.84 11.18 -19.16
CA ILE A 110 -11.28 11.81 -17.91
C ILE A 110 -12.38 12.80 -18.25
N SER A 111 -13.54 12.67 -17.59
CA SER A 111 -14.68 13.61 -17.72
C SER A 111 -14.98 13.97 -19.18
N SER A 112 -15.21 12.97 -20.02
CA SER A 112 -15.49 13.08 -21.47
C SER A 112 -14.36 13.61 -22.37
N SER A 113 -13.21 14.00 -21.81
CA SER A 113 -12.02 14.37 -22.57
C SER A 113 -11.09 13.19 -22.74
N GLY A 114 -10.62 12.94 -23.97
CA GLY A 114 -9.62 11.92 -24.28
C GLY A 114 -8.20 12.45 -24.13
N TYR A 115 -7.33 11.68 -23.47
CA TYR A 115 -5.93 11.99 -23.27
C TYR A 115 -5.06 10.82 -23.74
N THR A 116 -3.90 11.12 -24.30
CA THR A 116 -2.90 10.12 -24.69
C THR A 116 -1.55 10.52 -24.13
N ILE A 117 -0.96 9.61 -23.36
CA ILE A 117 0.42 9.71 -22.90
C ILE A 117 1.30 9.03 -23.96
N PRO A 118 2.29 9.73 -24.55
CA PRO A 118 3.22 9.13 -25.50
C PRO A 118 4.01 7.96 -24.90
N ALA A 119 4.64 7.17 -25.77
CA ALA A 119 5.64 6.19 -25.35
C ALA A 119 6.80 6.88 -24.60
N ASP A 120 7.52 6.13 -23.77
CA ASP A 120 8.74 6.56 -23.05
C ASP A 120 8.56 7.83 -22.20
N THR A 121 7.35 8.07 -21.69
CA THR A 121 7.03 9.24 -20.87
C THR A 121 7.14 8.91 -19.38
N LEU A 122 7.95 9.68 -18.65
CA LEU A 122 8.00 9.63 -17.17
C LEU A 122 6.78 10.34 -16.58
N ILE A 123 6.01 9.59 -15.79
CA ILE A 123 4.83 10.04 -15.06
C ILE A 123 5.20 10.07 -13.57
N LEU A 124 5.10 11.23 -12.95
CA LEU A 124 5.35 11.41 -11.52
C LEU A 124 4.03 11.60 -10.78
N MET A 125 3.55 10.54 -10.13
CA MET A 125 2.29 10.60 -9.38
C MET A 125 2.54 11.18 -7.99
N ASN A 126 1.90 12.31 -7.67
CA ASN A 126 2.03 12.95 -6.36
C ASN A 126 0.99 12.41 -5.37
N THR A 127 1.39 11.36 -4.64
CA THR A 127 0.56 10.72 -3.61
C THR A 127 0.39 11.64 -2.40
N SER A 128 1.42 12.42 -2.03
CA SER A 128 1.37 13.32 -0.87
C SER A 128 0.32 14.43 -1.02
N ALA A 129 0.16 14.96 -2.23
CA ALA A 129 -0.89 15.90 -2.59
C ALA A 129 -2.26 15.23 -2.60
N THR A 130 -2.34 13.98 -3.08
CA THR A 130 -3.58 13.21 -3.12
C THR A 130 -4.10 12.93 -1.70
N HIS A 131 -3.22 12.52 -0.80
CA HIS A 131 -3.51 12.29 0.63
C HIS A 131 -3.89 13.55 1.41
N ARG A 132 -3.67 14.74 0.84
CA ARG A 132 -4.02 16.04 1.43
C ARG A 132 -5.07 16.81 0.63
N ASN A 133 -5.62 16.19 -0.42
CA ASN A 133 -6.55 16.87 -1.31
C ASN A 133 -7.82 17.27 -0.53
N PRO A 134 -8.15 18.57 -0.41
CA PRO A 134 -9.29 19.04 0.38
C PRO A 134 -10.65 18.49 -0.09
N LYS A 135 -10.75 18.02 -1.34
CA LYS A 135 -11.94 17.36 -1.87
C LYS A 135 -12.27 16.06 -1.12
N TYR A 136 -11.24 15.33 -0.70
CA TYR A 136 -11.37 14.03 -0.02
C TYR A 136 -11.03 14.13 1.48
N TRP A 137 -10.14 15.06 1.82
CA TRP A 137 -9.66 15.35 3.16
C TRP A 137 -9.89 16.82 3.50
N PRO A 138 -11.16 17.26 3.64
CA PRO A 138 -11.45 18.65 3.95
C PRO A 138 -10.76 19.04 5.26
N ALA A 139 -10.11 20.21 5.27
CA ALA A 139 -9.56 20.75 6.50
C ALA A 139 -10.69 20.85 7.53
N ALA A 140 -10.50 20.26 8.72
CA ALA A 140 -11.34 20.60 9.85
C ALA A 140 -11.15 22.10 10.06
N VAL A 141 -12.18 22.91 9.78
CA VAL A 141 -12.16 24.35 10.05
C VAL A 141 -11.94 24.49 11.55
N PRO A 142 -10.78 25.01 12.02
CA PRO A 142 -10.63 25.30 13.43
C PRO A 142 -11.39 26.59 13.68
N THR A 143 -12.54 26.53 14.36
CA THR A 143 -13.16 27.73 14.89
C THR A 143 -12.38 28.14 16.13
N ALA A 144 -12.01 29.43 16.21
CA ALA A 144 -11.35 30.00 17.38
C ALA A 144 -12.35 29.97 18.56
N GLY A 145 -12.30 28.90 19.36
CA GLY A 145 -13.23 28.64 20.46
C GLY A 145 -13.43 27.16 20.76
N ASP A 146 -13.09 26.27 19.83
CA ASP A 146 -13.32 24.84 20.02
C ASP A 146 -12.18 24.23 20.84
N GLY A 147 -12.43 24.06 22.14
CA GLY A 147 -11.79 23.01 22.91
C GLY A 147 -12.06 21.62 22.28
N PRO A 148 -11.47 20.54 22.79
CA PRO A 148 -11.70 19.20 22.27
C PRO A 148 -13.20 18.88 22.15
N PRO A 149 -13.63 18.15 21.09
CA PRO A 149 -12.81 17.32 20.21
C PRO A 149 -12.67 17.88 18.79
N TYR A 150 -11.47 17.76 18.23
CA TYR A 150 -11.27 17.84 16.79
C TYR A 150 -12.01 16.66 16.13
N ARG A 151 -12.77 16.94 15.07
CA ARG A 151 -13.47 15.92 14.28
C ARG A 151 -12.44 14.92 13.75
N VAL A 152 -12.37 13.74 14.36
CA VAL A 152 -11.75 12.57 13.73
C VAL A 152 -12.58 12.25 12.48
N PRO A 153 -11.97 11.90 11.34
CA PRO A 153 -12.71 11.37 10.21
C PRO A 153 -13.62 10.25 10.72
N SER A 154 -14.93 10.37 10.48
CA SER A 154 -15.86 9.32 10.83
C SER A 154 -15.58 8.13 9.91
N PHE A 155 -14.79 7.17 10.38
CA PHE A 155 -14.68 5.85 9.75
C PHE A 155 -15.94 5.03 10.05
N ASP A 156 -17.09 5.61 9.75
CA ASP A 156 -18.35 4.87 9.75
C ASP A 156 -18.28 3.90 8.57
N ARG A 157 -18.23 2.59 8.87
CA ARG A 157 -18.16 1.51 7.89
C ARG A 157 -19.52 1.24 7.21
N SER A 158 -20.48 2.16 7.30
CA SER A 158 -21.83 2.03 6.72
C SER A 158 -21.93 2.45 5.25
N HIS A 159 -21.01 2.00 4.40
CA HIS A 159 -21.13 2.07 2.94
C HIS A 159 -20.77 0.73 2.30
#